data_AF-X1JGS8-F1
#
_entry.id   AF-X1JGS8-F1
#
_cell.length_a   1.000
_cell.length_b   1.000
_cell.length_c   1.000
_cell.angle_alpha   90.00
_cell.angle_beta   90.00
_cell.angle_gamma   90.00
#
_symmetry.space_group_name_H-M   'P 1'
#
loop_
_entity.id
_entity.type
_entity.pdbx_description
1 polymer ?
#
loop_
_entity_poly.entity_id
_entity_poly.type
_entity_poly.pdbx_seq_one_letter_code
_entity_poly.pdbx_strand_id
1 'polypeptide(L)'
;MTEGPRHLEYYSYGSLVVPKILKIIKEAEKENFDAAIIGCFYDPGLRESREIAEKLVVTAPAEASMHIAMTLGQRFSIIVGRTKWIPLMRENVIKYGFQDHLASFQPIGMGVLDLQMDPEETKRRIVQAAEKAIEQDGAEVIILGCTHQFGFYQELQGTLGVPVIDVALAAFNYAEFLVDLRNKHGWYFNKKNEYLPPSQEEIEAWKLSDLF
;
A
#
# COMPACT_ATOMS: atom_id res chain seq x y z
N MET A 1 -3.78 -22.03 15.79
CA MET A 1 -2.53 -21.79 15.04
C MET A 1 -2.61 -20.37 14.50
N THR A 2 -1.56 -19.56 14.61
CA THR A 2 -1.53 -18.22 14.00
C THR A 2 -1.47 -18.39 12.48
N GLU A 3 -2.55 -18.05 11.78
CA GLU A 3 -2.75 -18.29 10.33
C GLU A 3 -1.92 -17.37 9.40
N GLY A 4 -0.72 -16.95 9.84
CA GLY A 4 0.16 -16.06 9.11
C GLY A 4 1.24 -15.42 9.99
N PRO A 5 2.27 -14.82 9.37
CA PRO A 5 3.30 -14.08 10.10
C PRO A 5 2.71 -12.78 10.69
N ARG A 6 3.25 -12.32 11.82
CA ARG A 6 2.80 -11.08 12.49
C ARG A 6 3.24 -9.79 11.79
N HIS A 7 4.11 -9.91 10.78
CA HIS A 7 4.66 -8.81 10.00
C HIS A 7 5.14 -9.37 8.64
N LEU A 8 5.45 -8.50 7.67
CA LEU A 8 5.85 -8.92 6.31
C LEU A 8 7.29 -8.54 5.92
N GLU A 9 8.18 -8.32 6.89
CA GLU A 9 9.57 -7.83 6.66
C GLU A 9 10.51 -8.76 5.86
N TYR A 10 10.02 -9.90 5.36
CA TYR A 10 10.77 -10.89 4.60
C TYR A 10 10.01 -11.24 3.33
N TYR A 11 10.71 -11.39 2.21
CA TYR A 11 10.12 -11.80 0.92
C TYR A 11 9.27 -13.06 1.06
N SER A 12 9.78 -14.07 1.75
CA SER A 12 9.06 -15.33 2.01
C SER A 12 7.74 -15.10 2.74
N TYR A 13 7.67 -14.14 3.67
CA TYR A 13 6.44 -13.83 4.39
C TYR A 13 5.42 -13.17 3.47
N GLY A 14 5.88 -12.28 2.59
CA GLY A 14 5.05 -11.71 1.51
C GLY A 14 4.45 -12.81 0.63
N SER A 15 5.25 -13.77 0.17
CA SER A 15 4.76 -14.88 -0.66
C SER A 15 3.75 -15.78 0.06
N LEU A 16 3.97 -16.05 1.36
CA LEU A 16 3.09 -16.94 2.15
C LEU A 16 1.67 -16.38 2.34
N VAL A 17 1.49 -15.06 2.29
CA VAL A 17 0.18 -14.44 2.52
C VAL A 17 -0.67 -14.28 1.27
N VAL A 18 -0.07 -14.29 0.07
CA VAL A 18 -0.79 -14.03 -1.19
C VAL A 18 -1.97 -14.99 -1.41
N PRO A 19 -1.84 -16.32 -1.28
CA PRO A 19 -2.98 -17.21 -1.49
C PRO A 19 -4.17 -16.92 -0.57
N LYS A 20 -3.89 -16.53 0.68
CA LYS A 20 -4.93 -16.17 1.65
C LYS A 20 -5.58 -14.81 1.31
N ILE A 21 -4.78 -13.85 0.85
CA ILE A 21 -5.29 -12.56 0.36
C ILE A 21 -6.28 -12.80 -0.79
N LEU A 22 -5.92 -13.60 -1.79
CA LEU A 22 -6.79 -13.89 -2.93
C LEU A 22 -8.12 -14.54 -2.50
N LYS A 23 -8.05 -15.48 -1.55
CA LYS A 23 -9.25 -16.08 -0.97
C LYS A 23 -10.17 -15.05 -0.30
N ILE A 24 -9.60 -14.18 0.53
CA ILE A 24 -10.36 -13.11 1.22
C ILE A 24 -10.99 -12.15 0.21
N ILE A 25 -10.29 -11.82 -0.87
CA ILE A 25 -10.82 -10.97 -1.94
C ILE A 25 -12.06 -11.59 -2.59
N LYS A 26 -12.03 -12.89 -2.91
CA LYS A 26 -13.21 -13.59 -3.46
C LYS A 26 -14.34 -13.73 -2.45
N GLU A 27 -14.02 -13.98 -1.17
CA GLU A 27 -15.03 -14.02 -0.10
C GLU A 27 -15.71 -12.65 0.03
N ALA A 28 -14.95 -11.56 0.08
CA ALA A 28 -15.49 -10.20 0.13
C ALA A 28 -16.36 -9.86 -1.09
N GLU A 29 -15.98 -10.30 -2.29
CA GLU A 29 -16.80 -10.12 -3.48
C GLU A 29 -18.11 -10.92 -3.41
N LYS A 30 -18.08 -12.16 -2.92
CA LYS A 30 -19.27 -13.00 -2.69
C LYS A 30 -20.21 -12.39 -1.63
N GLU A 31 -19.64 -11.69 -0.64
CA GLU A 31 -20.38 -10.96 0.40
C GLU A 31 -20.88 -9.57 -0.06
N ASN A 32 -20.67 -9.19 -1.32
CA ASN A 32 -21.08 -7.92 -1.93
C ASN A 32 -20.44 -6.68 -1.29
N PHE A 33 -19.19 -6.78 -0.83
CA PHE A 33 -18.42 -5.59 -0.48
C PHE A 33 -18.14 -4.74 -1.74
N ASP A 34 -18.07 -3.42 -1.56
CA ASP A 34 -17.76 -2.50 -2.65
C ASP A 34 -16.26 -2.41 -2.97
N ALA A 35 -15.43 -2.54 -1.94
CA ALA A 35 -13.99 -2.45 -2.03
C ALA A 35 -13.26 -3.31 -0.99
N ALA A 36 -11.99 -3.61 -1.28
CA ALA A 36 -11.03 -4.24 -0.38
C ALA A 36 -9.66 -3.54 -0.47
N ILE A 37 -8.96 -3.49 0.67
CA ILE A 37 -7.66 -2.83 0.79
C ILE A 37 -6.61 -3.86 1.23
N ILE A 38 -5.53 -3.99 0.47
CA ILE A 38 -4.39 -4.83 0.85
C ILE A 38 -3.55 -4.11 1.92
N GLY A 39 -3.62 -4.54 3.18
CA GLY A 39 -3.10 -3.79 4.35
C GLY A 39 -1.57 -3.70 4.54
N CYS A 40 -0.76 -3.64 3.48
CA CYS A 40 0.70 -3.52 3.58
C CYS A 40 1.28 -2.65 2.46
N PHE A 41 2.28 -1.81 2.77
CA PHE A 41 2.98 -0.96 1.80
C PHE A 41 3.74 -1.74 0.70
N TYR A 42 3.97 -3.04 0.88
CA TYR A 42 4.51 -3.86 -0.19
C TYR A 42 3.47 -4.18 -1.28
N ASP A 43 2.20 -3.85 -1.06
CA ASP A 43 1.07 -4.15 -1.94
C ASP A 43 1.02 -5.63 -2.38
N PRO A 44 1.18 -6.60 -1.45
CA PRO A 44 1.28 -8.02 -1.80
C PRO A 44 0.00 -8.51 -2.47
N GLY A 45 0.12 -9.08 -3.67
CA GLY A 45 -1.03 -9.66 -4.35
C GLY A 45 -1.99 -8.62 -4.96
N LEU A 46 -1.63 -7.33 -5.05
CA LEU A 46 -2.56 -6.30 -5.55
C LEU A 46 -3.02 -6.56 -6.99
N ARG A 47 -2.09 -6.88 -7.90
CA ARG A 47 -2.41 -7.12 -9.31
C ARG A 47 -3.21 -8.40 -9.48
N GLU A 48 -2.80 -9.44 -8.76
CA GLU A 48 -3.47 -10.74 -8.68
C GLU A 48 -4.90 -10.58 -8.13
N SER A 49 -5.08 -9.77 -7.08
CA SER A 49 -6.40 -9.48 -6.52
C SER A 49 -7.29 -8.73 -7.51
N ARG A 50 -6.71 -7.78 -8.26
CA ARG A 50 -7.41 -7.09 -9.34
C ARG A 50 -7.72 -7.97 -10.53
N GLU A 51 -6.93 -9.01 -10.80
CA GLU A 51 -7.19 -9.99 -11.85
C GLU A 51 -8.41 -10.85 -11.53
N ILE A 52 -8.50 -11.35 -10.29
CA ILE A 52 -9.58 -12.28 -9.88
C ILE A 52 -10.90 -11.60 -9.45
N ALA A 53 -10.84 -10.33 -9.04
CA ALA A 53 -12.03 -9.56 -8.65
C ALA A 53 -12.81 -9.11 -9.88
N GLU A 54 -14.10 -9.38 -9.96
CA GLU A 54 -14.95 -8.95 -11.09
C GLU A 54 -15.42 -7.50 -10.96
N LYS A 55 -15.98 -7.15 -9.79
CA LYS A 55 -16.60 -5.85 -9.50
C LYS A 55 -15.97 -5.16 -8.30
N LEU A 56 -15.39 -5.95 -7.38
CA LEU A 56 -14.79 -5.44 -6.15
C LEU A 56 -13.62 -4.48 -6.48
N VAL A 57 -13.64 -3.28 -5.91
CA VAL A 57 -12.52 -2.35 -6.05
C VAL A 57 -11.38 -2.80 -5.14
N VAL A 58 -10.20 -3.09 -5.68
CA VAL A 58 -9.03 -3.46 -4.87
C VAL A 58 -7.94 -2.38 -4.93
N THR A 59 -7.54 -1.88 -3.76
CA THR A 59 -6.48 -0.87 -3.60
C THR A 59 -5.41 -1.32 -2.62
N ALA A 60 -4.28 -0.60 -2.59
CA ALA A 60 -3.22 -0.85 -1.63
C ALA A 60 -2.47 0.44 -1.23
N PRO A 61 -1.83 0.47 -0.04
CA PRO A 61 -1.18 1.64 0.55
C PRO A 61 -0.11 2.30 -0.32
N ALA A 62 0.81 1.55 -0.94
CA ALA A 62 1.90 2.21 -1.65
C ALA A 62 1.40 2.88 -2.93
N GLU A 63 0.65 2.17 -3.76
CA GLU A 63 0.05 2.74 -4.98
C GLU A 63 -0.81 3.99 -4.66
N ALA A 64 -1.74 3.87 -3.72
CA ALA A 64 -2.66 4.96 -3.36
C ALA A 64 -1.91 6.19 -2.83
N SER A 65 -0.97 5.99 -1.90
CA SER A 65 -0.22 7.10 -1.30
C SER A 65 0.65 7.83 -2.31
N MET A 66 1.26 7.14 -3.28
CA MET A 66 2.06 7.78 -4.31
C MET A 66 1.22 8.57 -5.30
N HIS A 67 0.06 8.05 -5.73
CA HIS A 67 -0.86 8.83 -6.58
C HIS A 67 -1.34 10.12 -5.90
N ILE A 68 -1.68 10.04 -4.61
CA ILE A 68 -2.09 11.21 -3.83
C ILE A 68 -0.90 12.18 -3.66
N ALA A 69 0.29 11.68 -3.33
CA ALA A 69 1.49 12.50 -3.16
C ALA A 69 1.80 13.34 -4.41
N MET A 70 1.65 12.76 -5.61
CA MET A 70 1.89 13.43 -6.89
C MET A 70 0.88 14.51 -7.24
N THR A 71 -0.26 14.54 -6.56
CA THR A 71 -1.19 15.67 -6.66
C THR A 71 -0.82 16.80 -5.70
N LEU A 72 -0.15 16.47 -4.59
CA LEU A 72 0.15 17.41 -3.49
C LEU A 72 1.53 18.07 -3.58
N GLY A 73 2.47 17.47 -4.32
CA GLY A 73 3.81 18.03 -4.53
C GLY A 73 4.57 17.30 -5.65
N GLN A 74 5.62 17.92 -6.17
CA GLN A 74 6.41 17.37 -7.27
C GLN A 74 7.32 16.22 -6.83
N ARG A 75 7.77 16.24 -5.56
CA ARG A 75 8.71 15.27 -5.00
C ARG A 75 8.28 14.80 -3.63
N PHE A 76 8.45 13.51 -3.36
CA PHE A 76 8.09 12.90 -2.08
C PHE A 76 9.22 12.06 -1.51
N SER A 77 9.25 11.91 -0.19
CA SER A 77 10.09 10.93 0.49
C SER A 77 9.26 9.95 1.29
N ILE A 78 9.76 8.72 1.40
CA ILE A 78 9.11 7.66 2.17
C ILE A 78 9.89 7.40 3.46
N ILE A 79 9.22 7.54 4.59
CA ILE A 79 9.75 7.13 5.89
C ILE A 79 9.61 5.61 6.00
N VAL A 80 10.73 4.91 6.22
CA VAL A 80 10.77 3.45 6.25
C VAL A 80 11.25 2.96 7.61
N GLY A 81 10.74 1.82 8.10
CA GLY A 81 11.19 1.29 9.38
C GLY A 81 12.65 0.84 9.33
N ARG A 82 13.01 -0.09 8.43
CA ARG A 82 14.37 -0.63 8.30
C ARG A 82 14.95 -0.39 6.91
N THR A 83 16.26 -0.16 6.85
CA THR A 83 17.01 -0.06 5.58
C THR A 83 16.82 -1.28 4.67
N LYS A 84 16.64 -2.47 5.26
CA LYS A 84 16.36 -3.72 4.53
C LYS A 84 15.11 -3.65 3.65
N TRP A 85 14.11 -2.85 4.01
CA TRP A 85 12.83 -2.76 3.29
C TRP A 85 12.94 -1.93 2.00
N ILE A 86 13.95 -1.05 1.93
CA ILE A 86 14.11 -0.07 0.85
C ILE A 86 14.15 -0.70 -0.54
N PRO A 87 14.92 -1.78 -0.82
CA PRO A 87 14.94 -2.37 -2.16
C PRO A 87 13.55 -2.80 -2.64
N LEU A 88 12.79 -3.50 -1.81
CA LEU A 88 11.43 -3.95 -2.15
C LEU A 88 10.46 -2.76 -2.30
N MET A 89 10.54 -1.75 -1.45
CA MET A 89 9.68 -0.55 -1.60
C MET A 89 10.04 0.24 -2.87
N ARG A 90 11.33 0.29 -3.23
CA ARG A 90 11.80 0.92 -4.47
C ARG A 90 11.23 0.22 -5.69
N GLU A 91 11.10 -1.11 -5.69
CA GLU A 91 10.42 -1.82 -6.77
C GLU A 91 8.99 -1.32 -6.99
N ASN A 92 8.23 -1.02 -5.93
CA ASN A 92 6.89 -0.44 -6.06
C ASN A 92 6.94 1.00 -6.61
N VAL A 93 7.87 1.83 -6.15
CA VAL A 93 8.05 3.19 -6.71
C VAL A 93 8.31 3.15 -8.22
N ILE A 94 9.16 2.21 -8.67
CA ILE A 94 9.48 2.02 -10.09
C ILE A 94 8.25 1.47 -10.83
N LYS A 95 7.63 0.43 -10.28
CA LYS A 95 6.46 -0.26 -10.87
C LYS A 95 5.30 0.70 -11.12
N TYR A 96 5.10 1.70 -10.26
CA TYR A 96 4.04 2.69 -10.39
C TYR A 96 4.49 3.97 -11.13
N GLY A 97 5.71 4.02 -11.65
CA GLY A 97 6.18 5.12 -12.50
C GLY A 97 6.60 6.39 -11.75
N PHE A 98 6.90 6.29 -10.45
CA PHE A 98 7.22 7.46 -9.61
C PHE A 98 8.71 7.56 -9.26
N GLN A 99 9.58 6.85 -9.97
CA GLN A 99 11.02 6.84 -9.71
C GLN A 99 11.63 8.24 -9.73
N ASP A 100 11.28 9.05 -10.72
CA ASP A 100 11.84 10.40 -10.89
C ASP A 100 11.30 11.42 -9.88
N HIS A 101 10.23 11.06 -9.17
CA HIS A 101 9.58 11.87 -8.15
C HIS A 101 9.99 11.51 -6.72
N LEU A 102 10.64 10.36 -6.53
CA LEU A 102 11.15 9.95 -5.24
C LEU A 102 12.39 10.76 -4.88
N ALA A 103 12.28 11.61 -3.85
CA ALA A 103 13.42 12.33 -3.30
C ALA A 103 14.34 11.40 -2.50
N SER A 104 13.80 10.65 -1.54
CA SER A 104 14.58 9.70 -0.75
C SER A 104 13.74 8.67 0.01
N PHE A 105 14.41 7.63 0.49
CA PHE A 105 13.90 6.77 1.57
C PHE A 105 14.63 7.14 2.86
N GLN A 106 13.90 7.31 3.97
CA GLN A 106 14.50 7.64 5.26
C GLN A 106 14.23 6.56 6.31
N PRO A 107 15.22 5.71 6.63
CA PRO A 107 15.06 4.66 7.63
C PRO A 107 15.08 5.21 9.06
N ILE A 108 14.15 4.74 9.91
CA ILE A 108 14.09 5.10 11.34
C ILE A 108 14.62 4.01 12.29
N GLY A 109 15.10 2.90 11.74
CA GLY A 109 15.72 1.80 12.49
C GLY A 109 14.77 1.05 13.41
N MET A 110 13.51 0.85 12.99
CA MET A 110 12.45 0.18 13.75
C MET A 110 11.80 -0.94 12.93
N GLY A 111 11.55 -2.10 13.55
CA GLY A 111 10.72 -3.16 12.97
C GLY A 111 9.23 -2.82 13.03
N VAL A 112 8.41 -3.56 12.30
CA VAL A 112 6.94 -3.37 12.25
C VAL A 112 6.32 -3.41 13.64
N LEU A 113 6.76 -4.37 14.47
CA LEU A 113 6.24 -4.56 15.82
C LEU A 113 6.74 -3.51 16.82
N ASP A 114 7.75 -2.73 16.48
CA ASP A 114 8.32 -1.70 17.36
C ASP A 114 7.60 -0.35 17.24
N LEU A 115 7.01 -0.07 16.07
CA LEU A 115 6.45 1.24 15.69
C LEU A 115 5.32 1.75 16.60
N GLN A 116 4.64 0.84 17.29
CA GLN A 116 3.52 1.16 18.19
C GLN A 116 3.84 0.88 19.67
N MET A 117 5.05 0.41 19.98
CA MET A 117 5.47 0.11 21.35
C MET A 117 5.83 1.36 22.14
N ASP A 118 6.49 2.32 21.48
CA ASP A 118 6.80 3.64 22.01
C ASP A 118 6.44 4.70 20.95
N PRO A 119 5.19 5.22 20.97
CA PRO A 119 4.73 6.20 20.00
C PRO A 119 5.53 7.50 20.01
N GLU A 120 6.04 7.94 21.17
CA GLU A 120 6.80 9.19 21.28
C GLU A 120 8.19 9.05 20.66
N GLU A 121 8.91 7.96 20.95
CA GLU A 121 10.19 7.68 20.30
C GLU A 121 10.01 7.47 18.79
N THR A 122 8.92 6.82 18.37
CA THR A 122 8.60 6.65 16.95
C THR A 122 8.36 7.99 16.26
N LYS A 123 7.52 8.87 16.84
CA LYS A 123 7.32 10.24 16.34
C LYS A 123 8.64 11.00 16.25
N ARG A 124 9.46 10.97 17.31
CA ARG A 124 10.75 11.67 17.34
C ARG A 124 11.66 11.25 16.19
N ARG A 125 11.76 9.95 15.91
CA ARG A 125 12.56 9.44 14.79
C ARG A 125 11.97 9.79 13.43
N ILE A 126 10.64 9.75 13.29
CA ILE A 126 9.98 10.16 12.05
C ILE A 126 10.24 11.64 11.75
N VAL A 127 10.12 12.53 12.75
CA VAL A 127 10.42 13.96 12.58
C VAL A 127 11.85 14.17 12.08
N GLN A 128 12.83 13.59 12.76
CA GLN A 128 14.25 13.73 12.38
C GLN A 128 14.53 13.22 10.95
N ALA A 129 13.92 12.10 10.59
CA ALA A 129 14.03 11.53 9.24
C ALA A 129 13.34 12.42 8.19
N ALA A 130 12.17 12.96 8.50
CA ALA A 130 11.40 13.80 7.60
C ALA A 130 12.04 15.17 7.39
N GLU A 131 12.53 15.83 8.45
CA GLU A 131 13.29 17.09 8.37
C GLU A 131 14.47 16.94 7.42
N LYS A 132 15.24 15.85 7.56
CA LYS A 132 16.33 15.53 6.63
C LYS A 132 15.85 15.41 5.18
N ALA A 133 14.76 14.68 4.94
CA ALA A 133 14.21 14.54 3.59
C ALA A 133 13.75 15.88 2.99
N ILE A 134 13.15 16.75 3.80
CA ILE A 134 12.67 18.06 3.36
C ILE A 134 13.85 18.98 3.05
N GLU A 135 14.76 19.16 4.02
CA GLU A 135 15.84 20.15 3.95
C GLU A 135 16.97 19.75 3.00
N GLN A 136 17.30 18.45 2.92
CA GLN A 136 18.49 17.98 2.20
C GLN A 136 18.14 17.33 0.86
N ASP A 137 17.03 16.59 0.80
CA ASP A 137 16.66 15.84 -0.40
C ASP A 137 15.60 16.56 -1.24
N GLY A 138 14.95 17.59 -0.70
CA GLY A 138 13.91 18.38 -1.39
C GLY A 138 12.56 17.67 -1.49
N ALA A 139 12.17 16.96 -0.43
CA ALA A 139 10.83 16.38 -0.33
C ALA A 139 9.79 17.46 -0.05
N GLU A 140 8.72 17.50 -0.85
CA GLU A 140 7.56 18.38 -0.65
C GLU A 140 6.41 17.63 0.05
N VAL A 141 6.42 16.29 0.01
CA VAL A 141 5.43 15.42 0.65
C VAL A 141 6.14 14.27 1.36
N ILE A 142 5.69 13.94 2.57
CA ILE A 142 6.21 12.82 3.35
C ILE A 142 5.20 11.69 3.37
N ILE A 143 5.60 10.49 2.97
CA ILE A 143 4.78 9.27 3.04
C ILE A 143 5.24 8.42 4.23
N LEU A 144 4.32 8.08 5.13
CA LEU A 144 4.57 7.15 6.23
C LEU A 144 4.51 5.70 5.70
N GLY A 145 5.66 5.14 5.31
CA GLY A 145 5.79 3.89 4.54
C GLY A 145 5.39 2.58 5.22
N CYS A 146 4.63 2.61 6.32
CA CYS A 146 4.10 1.43 6.98
C CYS A 146 2.71 1.69 7.55
N THR A 147 1.78 0.74 7.40
CA THR A 147 0.44 0.83 7.99
C THR A 147 0.44 0.87 9.52
N HIS A 148 1.53 0.43 10.17
CA HIS A 148 1.71 0.57 11.62
C HIS A 148 2.16 1.98 12.04
N GLN A 149 2.39 2.91 11.10
CA GLN A 149 2.60 4.33 11.39
C GLN A 149 1.27 5.11 11.40
N PHE A 150 0.15 4.40 11.43
CA PHE A 150 -1.19 4.99 11.42
C PHE A 150 -1.37 6.03 12.53
N GLY A 151 -1.99 7.15 12.19
CA GLY A 151 -2.35 8.23 13.11
C GLY A 151 -1.25 9.26 13.36
N PHE A 152 0.04 8.93 13.18
CA PHE A 152 1.13 9.86 13.47
C PHE A 152 1.09 11.15 12.64
N TYR A 153 0.49 11.12 11.45
CA TYR A 153 0.36 12.29 10.57
C TYR A 153 -0.32 13.50 11.26
N GLN A 154 -1.24 13.24 12.22
CA GLN A 154 -2.03 14.29 12.87
C GLN A 154 -1.17 15.32 13.61
N GLU A 155 -0.09 14.85 14.24
CA GLU A 155 0.87 15.71 14.92
C GLU A 155 2.01 16.11 13.97
N LEU A 156 2.51 15.16 13.18
CA LEU A 156 3.69 15.35 12.35
C LEU A 156 3.49 16.43 11.27
N GLN A 157 2.31 16.52 10.67
CA GLN A 157 2.05 17.50 9.61
C GLN A 157 2.21 18.94 10.10
N GLY A 158 1.71 19.24 11.31
CA GLY A 158 1.87 20.57 11.90
C GLY A 158 3.33 20.90 12.22
N THR A 159 4.08 19.90 12.71
CA THR A 159 5.50 20.04 13.04
C THR A 159 6.38 20.24 11.81
N LEU A 160 6.12 19.47 10.74
CA LEU A 160 6.97 19.44 9.54
C LEU A 160 6.62 20.53 8.51
N GLY A 161 5.43 21.11 8.58
CA GLY A 161 5.00 22.18 7.66
C GLY A 161 4.76 21.75 6.21
N VAL A 162 4.75 20.43 5.94
CA VAL A 162 4.48 19.83 4.63
C VAL A 162 3.43 18.72 4.77
N PRO A 163 2.71 18.33 3.70
CA PRO A 163 1.78 17.21 3.76
C PRO A 163 2.43 15.91 4.24
N VAL A 164 1.78 15.24 5.20
CA VAL A 164 2.21 13.93 5.72
C VAL A 164 1.10 12.91 5.44
N ILE A 165 1.39 11.96 4.56
CA ILE A 165 0.45 10.94 4.12
C ILE A 165 0.54 9.71 5.02
N ASP A 166 -0.55 9.44 5.73
CA ASP A 166 -0.84 8.15 6.31
C ASP A 166 -1.31 7.18 5.22
N VAL A 167 -0.55 6.11 5.01
CA VAL A 167 -0.77 5.19 3.89
C VAL A 167 -2.00 4.30 4.06
N ALA A 168 -2.47 4.07 5.29
CA ALA A 168 -3.70 3.32 5.52
C ALA A 168 -4.92 4.18 5.17
N LEU A 169 -4.92 5.45 5.59
CA LEU A 169 -5.97 6.41 5.21
C LEU A 169 -5.93 6.73 3.72
N ALA A 170 -4.74 6.84 3.12
CA ALA A 170 -4.59 7.02 1.68
C ALA A 170 -5.28 5.89 0.90
N ALA A 171 -5.03 4.63 1.28
CA ALA A 171 -5.65 3.49 0.63
C ALA A 171 -7.18 3.45 0.80
N PHE A 172 -7.66 3.85 1.98
CA PHE A 172 -9.09 3.95 2.27
C PHE A 172 -9.78 5.01 1.41
N ASN A 173 -9.28 6.26 1.43
CA ASN A 173 -9.84 7.35 0.64
C ASN A 173 -9.75 7.06 -0.86
N TYR A 174 -8.68 6.39 -1.31
CA TYR A 174 -8.53 5.99 -2.71
C TYR A 174 -9.54 4.90 -3.10
N ALA A 175 -9.85 3.97 -2.20
CA ALA A 175 -10.91 2.99 -2.42
C ALA A 175 -12.28 3.66 -2.55
N GLU A 176 -12.63 4.58 -1.65
CA GLU A 176 -13.87 5.36 -1.74
C GLU A 176 -13.98 6.13 -3.06
N PHE A 177 -12.90 6.81 -3.45
CA PHE A 177 -12.82 7.53 -4.73
C PHE A 177 -13.08 6.61 -5.93
N LEU A 178 -12.43 5.45 -5.99
CA LEU A 178 -12.60 4.51 -7.10
C LEU A 178 -13.98 3.86 -7.12
N VAL A 179 -14.58 3.57 -5.95
CA VAL A 179 -15.96 3.10 -5.85
C VAL A 179 -16.93 4.16 -6.37
N ASP A 180 -16.73 5.43 -6.01
CA ASP A 180 -17.56 6.53 -6.48
C ASP A 180 -17.48 6.68 -8.01
N LEU A 181 -16.27 6.62 -8.58
CA LEU A 181 -16.06 6.65 -10.03
C LEU A 181 -16.71 5.46 -10.74
N ARG A 182 -16.59 4.25 -10.18
CA ARG A 182 -17.27 3.05 -10.70
C ARG A 182 -18.78 3.25 -10.73
N ASN A 183 -19.36 3.72 -9.63
CA ASN A 183 -20.80 3.83 -9.48
C ASN A 183 -21.39 4.96 -10.35
N LYS A 184 -20.69 6.09 -10.48
CA LYS A 184 -21.15 7.25 -11.26
C LYS A 184 -20.86 7.14 -12.75
N HIS A 185 -19.73 6.57 -13.12
CA HIS A 185 -19.21 6.62 -14.48
C HIS A 185 -18.95 5.26 -15.11
N GLY A 186 -19.07 4.17 -14.36
CA GLY A 186 -18.78 2.82 -14.86
C GLY A 186 -17.30 2.60 -15.16
N TRP A 187 -16.40 3.30 -14.48
CA TRP A 187 -14.96 3.07 -14.60
C TRP A 187 -14.51 1.94 -13.69
N TYR A 188 -13.82 0.94 -14.24
CA TYR A 188 -13.43 -0.29 -13.55
C TYR A 188 -12.04 -0.76 -14.00
N PHE A 189 -11.46 -1.72 -13.27
CA PHE A 189 -10.18 -2.33 -13.63
C PHE A 189 -10.27 -3.10 -14.96
N ASN A 190 -9.42 -2.75 -15.92
CA ASN A 190 -9.50 -3.28 -17.28
C ASN A 190 -9.24 -4.80 -17.35
N LYS A 191 -10.29 -5.57 -17.65
CA LYS A 191 -10.28 -7.04 -17.80
C LYS A 191 -9.86 -7.55 -19.18
N LYS A 192 -9.39 -6.68 -20.09
CA LYS A 192 -8.97 -7.09 -21.44
C LYS A 192 -7.49 -7.38 -21.57
N ASN A 193 -6.65 -6.82 -20.71
CA ASN A 193 -5.18 -6.91 -20.78
C ASN A 193 -4.59 -7.32 -19.42
N GLU A 194 -3.95 -6.40 -18.70
CA GLU A 194 -3.21 -6.67 -17.46
C GLU A 194 -4.01 -7.49 -16.43
N TYR A 195 -5.31 -7.25 -16.31
CA TYR A 195 -6.19 -7.93 -15.36
C TYR A 195 -7.17 -8.89 -16.04
N LEU A 196 -6.85 -9.42 -17.22
CA LEU A 196 -7.61 -10.49 -17.86
C LEU A 196 -7.52 -11.76 -17.00
N PRO A 197 -8.63 -12.28 -16.44
CA PRO A 197 -8.58 -13.50 -15.66
C PRO A 197 -8.33 -14.74 -16.53
N PRO A 198 -7.85 -15.85 -15.95
CA PRO A 198 -7.81 -17.14 -16.62
C PRO A 198 -9.21 -17.56 -17.09
N SER A 199 -9.28 -18.37 -18.16
CA SER A 199 -10.56 -18.89 -18.65
C SER A 199 -11.18 -19.85 -17.62
N GLN A 200 -12.50 -20.00 -17.68
CA GLN A 200 -13.20 -20.97 -16.84
C GLN A 200 -12.67 -22.40 -17.03
N GLU A 201 -12.33 -22.77 -18.27
CA GLU A 201 -11.72 -24.07 -18.60
C GLU A 201 -10.37 -24.28 -17.89
N GLU A 202 -9.52 -23.24 -17.85
CA GLU A 202 -8.22 -23.30 -17.14
C GLU A 202 -8.43 -23.44 -15.63
N ILE A 203 -9.35 -22.66 -15.05
CA ILE A 203 -9.69 -22.72 -13.63
C ILE A 203 -10.18 -24.13 -13.26
N GLU A 204 -11.06 -24.72 -14.07
CA GLU A 204 -11.60 -26.06 -13.85
C GLU A 204 -10.54 -27.15 -14.00
N ALA A 205 -9.68 -27.05 -15.02
CA ALA A 205 -8.60 -28.02 -15.27
C ALA A 205 -7.64 -28.13 -14.07
N TRP A 206 -7.35 -27.00 -13.41
CA TRP A 206 -6.51 -26.94 -12.21
C TRP A 206 -7.27 -27.10 -10.90
N LYS A 207 -8.60 -27.28 -10.94
CA LYS A 207 -9.48 -27.38 -9.75
C LYS A 207 -9.36 -26.17 -8.83
N LEU A 208 -9.31 -24.98 -9.44
CA LEU A 208 -9.15 -23.71 -8.73
C LEU A 208 -10.50 -23.03 -8.47
N SER A 209 -11.64 -23.66 -8.78
CA SER A 209 -12.96 -23.03 -8.66
C SER A 209 -13.30 -22.51 -7.26
N ASP A 210 -12.72 -23.09 -6.20
CA ASP A 210 -12.92 -22.61 -4.83
C ASP A 210 -12.05 -21.39 -4.47
N LEU A 211 -11.04 -21.09 -5.30
CA LEU A 211 -10.12 -19.95 -5.16
C LEU A 211 -10.52 -18.76 -6.07
N PHE A 212 -11.49 -18.95 -6.96
CA PHE A 212 -11.96 -17.96 -7.94
C PHE A 212 -13.49 -17.78 -7.89
#